data_AF-A0A345R6U1-F1
#
_entry.id   AF-A0A345R6U1-F1
#
_cell.length_a   1.000
_cell.length_b   1.000
_cell.length_c   1.000
_cell.angle_alpha   90.00
_cell.angle_beta   90.00
_cell.angle_gamma   90.00
#
_symmetry.space_group_name_H-M   'P 1'
#
loop_
_entity.id
_entity.type
_entity.pdbx_description
1 polymer ?
#
loop_
_entity_poly.entity_id
_entity_poly.type
_entity_poly.pdbx_seq_one_letter_code
_entity_poly.pdbx_strand_id
1 'polypeptide(L)' 'MPSVTTPTLVVHALDDAIQPMEQGRILASEIPDARFLTLDSRNHIPLPQDAGWSRMVQAAAQFLKDVSGT' A
#
# COMPACT_ATOMS: atom_id res chain seq x y z
N MET A 1 -3.69 15.68 -3.01
CA MET A 1 -5.00 15.07 -3.36
C MET A 1 -6.03 15.27 -2.24
N PRO A 2 -6.43 16.51 -1.94
CA PRO A 2 -7.26 16.81 -0.76
C PRO A 2 -8.72 16.36 -0.89
N SER A 3 -9.20 16.05 -2.10
CA SER A 3 -10.58 15.61 -2.32
C SER A 3 -10.82 14.12 -2.01
N VAL A 4 -9.76 13.33 -1.79
CA VAL A 4 -9.88 11.95 -1.33
C VAL A 4 -10.02 11.97 0.18
N THR A 5 -11.23 11.72 0.67
CA THR A 5 -11.59 11.81 2.10
C THR A 5 -11.87 10.45 2.73
N THR A 6 -11.89 9.38 1.95
CA THR A 6 -12.03 8.01 2.45
C THR A 6 -10.69 7.54 3.03
N PRO A 7 -10.70 6.77 4.14
CA PRO A 7 -9.49 6.13 4.64
C PRO A 7 -8.75 5.42 3.51
N THR A 8 -7.43 5.62 3.42
CA THR A 8 -6.62 5.09 2.32
C THR A 8 -5.39 4.33 2.84
N LEU A 9 -5.13 3.17 2.24
CA LEU A 9 -3.88 2.43 2.36
C LEU A 9 -3.18 2.45 1.00
N VAL A 10 -1.96 2.98 0.96
CA VAL A 10 -1.06 2.93 -0.20
C VAL A 10 0.00 1.86 0.06
N VAL A 11 0.17 0.94 -0.88
CA VAL A 11 1.15 -0.16 -0.80
C VAL A 11 2.13 -0.04 -1.96
N HIS A 12 3.43 -0.11 -1.70
CA HIS A 12 4.47 -0.01 -2.74
C HIS A 12 5.60 -1.02 -2.50
N ALA A 13 6.13 -1.64 -3.55
CA ALA A 13 7.26 -2.56 -3.45
C ALA A 13 8.60 -1.80 -3.48
N LEU A 14 9.51 -2.06 -2.53
CA LEU A 14 10.76 -1.29 -2.38
C LEU A 14 11.59 -1.24 -3.67
N ASP A 15 11.67 -2.36 -4.38
CA ASP A 15 12.45 -2.52 -5.61
C ASP A 15 11.54 -2.70 -6.83
N ASP A 16 10.35 -2.10 -6.83
CA ASP A 16 9.40 -2.17 -7.93
C ASP A 16 10.08 -1.89 -9.29
N ALA A 17 10.04 -2.90 -10.17
CA ALA A 17 10.71 -2.87 -11.47
C ALA A 17 10.04 -1.95 -12.51
N ILE A 18 8.84 -1.43 -12.23
CA ILE A 18 8.03 -0.64 -13.16
C ILE A 18 7.83 0.80 -12.66
N GLN A 19 7.43 0.97 -11.40
CA GLN A 19 7.11 2.28 -10.83
C GLN A 19 8.12 2.70 -9.74
N PRO A 20 8.72 3.90 -9.83
CA PRO A 20 9.65 4.37 -8.81
C PRO A 20 8.99 4.46 -7.42
N MET A 21 9.71 4.03 -6.39
CA MET A 21 9.27 4.12 -4.99
C MET A 21 8.81 5.51 -4.56
N GLU A 22 9.44 6.56 -5.11
CA GLU A 22 9.08 7.94 -4.82
C GLU A 22 7.63 8.28 -5.22
N GLN A 23 7.10 7.65 -6.27
CA GLN A 23 5.71 7.88 -6.69
C GLN A 23 4.72 7.38 -5.64
N GLY A 24 4.99 6.24 -5.01
CA GLY A 24 4.20 5.73 -3.88
C GLY A 24 4.23 6.67 -2.68
N ARG A 25 5.40 7.25 -2.38
CA ARG A 25 5.56 8.24 -1.29
C ARG A 25 4.78 9.52 -1.57
N ILE A 26 4.92 10.08 -2.77
CA ILE A 26 4.19 11.29 -3.18
C ILE A 26 2.69 11.05 -3.05
N LEU A 27 2.18 9.95 -3.62
CA LEU A 27 0.75 9.62 -3.55
C LEU A 27 0.25 9.53 -2.10
N ALA A 28 0.98 8.85 -1.22
CA ALA A 28 0.62 8.74 0.19
C ALA A 28 0.67 10.10 0.92
N SER A 29 1.65 10.96 0.61
CA SER A 29 1.74 12.29 1.23
C SER A 29 0.63 13.24 0.79
N GLU A 30 0.06 13.01 -0.38
CA GLU A 30 -0.96 13.86 -0.99
C GLU A 30 -2.39 13.51 -0.51
N ILE A 31 -2.60 12.32 0.07
CA ILE A 31 -3.91 11.88 0.57
C ILE A 31 -3.94 12.07 2.10
N PRO A 32 -4.87 12.86 2.65
CA PRO A 32 -5.01 13.04 4.08
C PRO A 32 -5.12 11.71 4.83
N ASP A 33 -4.36 11.56 5.92
CA ASP A 33 -4.34 10.38 6.81
C ASP A 33 -4.06 9.03 6.13
N ALA A 34 -3.49 9.04 4.92
CA ALA A 34 -3.15 7.81 4.23
C ALA A 34 -2.06 7.02 5.00
N ARG A 35 -2.28 5.70 5.08
CA ARG A 35 -1.28 4.77 5.58
C ARG A 35 -0.40 4.33 4.43
N PHE A 36 0.91 4.28 4.65
CA PHE A 36 1.87 3.84 3.64
C PHE A 36 2.56 2.55 4.07
N LEU A 37 2.52 1.52 3.23
CA LEU A 37 3.14 0.23 3.46
C LEU A 37 4.15 -0.07 2.36
N THR A 38 5.34 -0.49 2.76
CA THR A 38 6.35 -1.04 1.85
C THR A 38 6.38 -2.55 1.88
N LEU A 39 6.60 -3.16 0.72
CA LEU A 39 6.85 -4.60 0.58
C LEU A 39 8.31 -4.83 0.15
N ASP A 40 8.98 -5.78 0.80
CA ASP A 40 10.27 -6.29 0.32
C ASP A 40 10.03 -7.20 -0.89
N SER A 41 10.02 -6.59 -2.07
CA SER A 41 9.67 -7.21 -3.35
C SER A 41 10.24 -6.38 -4.49
N ARG A 42 10.64 -7.08 -5.56
CA ARG A 42 10.98 -6.46 -6.85
C ARG A 42 9.79 -6.47 -7.84
N ASN A 43 8.79 -7.31 -7.57
CA ASN A 43 7.62 -7.43 -8.43
C ASN A 43 6.69 -6.24 -8.19
N HIS A 44 6.27 -5.60 -9.29
CA HIS A 44 5.25 -4.54 -9.28
C HIS A 44 3.92 -5.05 -8.68
N ILE A 45 3.58 -6.30 -8.97
CA ILE A 45 2.48 -7.03 -8.33
C ILE A 45 3.10 -8.27 -7.68
N PRO A 46 3.18 -8.35 -6.34
CA PRO A 46 3.62 -9.56 -5.65
C PRO A 46 2.79 -10.77 -6.10
N LEU A 47 3.43 -11.91 -6.30
CA LEU A 47 2.76 -13.16 -6.68
C LEU A 47 2.38 -13.96 -5.43
N PRO A 48 1.40 -14.87 -5.50
CA PRO A 48 0.95 -15.65 -4.34
C PRO A 48 2.04 -16.39 -3.56
N GLN A 49 3.11 -16.80 -4.25
CA GLN A 49 4.29 -17.45 -3.66
C GLN A 49 5.30 -16.50 -3.02
N ASP A 50 5.20 -15.19 -3.26
CA ASP A 50 6.09 -14.19 -2.70
C ASP A 50 5.64 -13.81 -1.28
N ALA A 51 6.58 -13.63 -0.36
CA ALA A 51 6.26 -13.18 1.01
C ALA A 51 5.52 -11.83 1.02
N GLY A 52 5.81 -10.96 0.04
CA GLY A 52 5.13 -9.68 -0.15
C GLY A 52 3.62 -9.82 -0.41
N TRP A 53 3.17 -10.91 -1.03
CA TRP A 53 1.74 -11.14 -1.28
C TRP A 53 0.97 -11.35 0.01
N SER A 54 1.40 -12.29 0.86
CA SER A 54 0.75 -12.54 2.14
C SER A 54 0.73 -11.29 3.00
N ARG A 55 1.83 -10.52 3.00
CA ARG A 55 1.91 -9.24 3.73
C ARG A 55 0.93 -8.19 3.20
N MET A 56 0.78 -8.08 1.89
CA MET A 56 -0.15 -7.16 1.23
C MET A 56 -1.60 -7.51 1.56
N VAL A 57 -1.99 -8.78 1.42
CA VAL A 57 -3.36 -9.25 1.69
C VAL A 57 -3.71 -9.06 3.17
N GLN A 58 -2.80 -9.41 4.08
CA GLN A 58 -3.00 -9.19 5.53
C GLN A 58 -3.14 -7.70 5.86
N ALA A 59 -2.34 -6.83 5.22
CA ALA A 59 -2.45 -5.38 5.41
C ALA A 59 -3.81 -4.85 4.99
N ALA A 60 -4.26 -5.25 3.79
CA ALA A 60 -5.53 -4.81 3.24
C ALA A 60 -6.70 -5.29 4.13
N ALA A 61 -6.68 -6.56 4.54
CA ALA A 61 -7.70 -7.12 5.42
C ALA A 61 -7.73 -6.41 6.79
N GLN A 62 -6.57 -6.14 7.40
CA GLN A 62 -6.49 -5.43 8.67
C GLN A 62 -6.96 -3.99 8.52
N PHE A 63 -6.55 -3.31 7.46
CA PHE A 63 -6.97 -1.95 7.16
C PHE A 63 -8.49 -1.84 7.05
N LEU A 64 -9.13 -2.77 6.35
CA LEU A 64 -10.59 -2.82 6.23
C LEU A 64 -11.29 -3.01 7.58
N LYS A 65 -10.74 -3.82 8.49
CA LYS A 65 -11.27 -3.96 9.85
C LYS A 65 -11.14 -2.67 10.65
N ASP A 66 -9.94 -2.09 10.65
CA ASP A 66 -9.64 -0.86 11.39
C ASP A 66 -10.58 0.29 11.02
N VAL A 67 -10.91 0.42 9.72
CA VAL A 67 -11.79 1.50 9.24
C VAL A 67 -13.27 1.18 9.37
N SER A 68 -13.65 -0.10 9.45
CA SER A 68 -15.04 -0.52 9.65
C SER A 68 -15.46 -0.51 11.13
N GLY A 69 -14.51 -0.39 12.07
CA GLY A 69 -14.78 -0.37 13.50
C GLY A 69 -15.23 -1.72 14.09
N THR A 70 -15.04 -2.81 13.34
CA THR A 70 -15.33 -4.21 13.73
C THR A 70 -14.04 -5.01 13.88
#